data_AF-A0A8B6BYC1-F1
#
_entry.id   AF-A0A8B6BYC1-F1
#
_cell.length_a   1.000
_cell.length_b   1.000
_cell.length_c   1.000
_cell.angle_alpha   90.00
_cell.angle_beta   90.00
_cell.angle_gamma   90.00
#
_symmetry.space_group_name_H-M   'P 1'
#
loop_
_entity.id
_entity.type
_entity.pdbx_description
1 polymer ?
#
loop_
_entity_poly.entity_id
_entity_poly.type
_entity_poly.pdbx_seq_one_letter_code
_entity_poly.pdbx_strand_id
1 'polypeptide(L)'
;MNLNRGPSKSPLGIGFSKCLLKHPPGNEIYRKGHISFFEIDGRKNKAYAQNLCLLAKLFLDHKTLYYDTDPFLFYCMCEIDIKGYHIVGYFSKEKESSEDYNVACILSLPPYQRKGYGKLLIEFSYELSKCEGKTGSPEKPLSDLGLLSYRSYWSQTILEILIGLKPTEGNETPIITINEISELTSIKKEDVISTLQHLNLINYYKGQYIVTLAKEHMDTHNKALQKRKIRIDSKCLHWQPKDWSKRGKW
;
A
#
# COMPACT_ATOMS: atom_id res chain seq x y z
N MET A 1 53.30 -18.58 25.52
CA MET A 1 52.71 -18.58 24.16
C MET A 1 51.46 -17.71 24.19
N ASN A 2 51.55 -16.49 23.69
CA ASN A 2 50.40 -15.59 23.54
C ASN A 2 49.58 -16.03 22.32
N LEU A 3 48.41 -16.62 22.55
CA LEU A 3 47.41 -16.84 21.51
C LEU A 3 46.63 -15.53 21.30
N ASN A 4 47.16 -14.68 20.41
CA ASN A 4 46.42 -13.61 19.78
C ASN A 4 45.27 -14.22 18.95
N ARG A 5 44.10 -14.41 19.55
CA ARG A 5 42.86 -14.58 18.79
C ARG A 5 42.35 -13.19 18.44
N GLY A 6 42.68 -12.73 17.23
CA GLY A 6 42.05 -11.54 16.66
C GLY A 6 40.52 -11.70 16.60
N PRO A 7 39.75 -10.60 16.54
CA PRO A 7 38.29 -10.67 16.58
C PRO A 7 37.80 -11.49 15.39
N SER A 8 37.12 -12.60 15.67
CA SER A 8 36.43 -13.36 14.64
C SER A 8 35.35 -12.45 14.02
N LYS A 9 35.45 -12.18 12.71
CA LYS A 9 34.38 -11.50 11.98
C LYS A 9 33.13 -12.37 12.09
N SER A 10 32.05 -11.81 12.62
CA SER A 10 30.77 -12.51 12.71
C SER A 10 30.36 -13.02 11.31
N PRO A 11 29.63 -14.15 11.20
CA PRO A 11 29.13 -14.65 9.91
C PRO A 11 28.35 -13.57 9.13
N LEU A 12 27.65 -12.69 9.86
CA LEU A 12 26.98 -11.50 9.33
C LEU A 12 27.97 -10.53 8.65
N GLY A 13 29.10 -10.22 9.29
CA GLY A 13 30.14 -9.36 8.72
C GLY A 13 30.74 -9.89 7.42
N ILE A 14 30.86 -11.22 7.28
CA ILE A 14 31.32 -11.86 6.04
C ILE A 14 30.24 -11.76 4.94
N GLY A 15 28.97 -11.93 5.30
CA GLY A 15 27.82 -11.75 4.40
C GLY A 15 27.73 -10.32 3.83
N PHE A 16 27.94 -9.30 4.66
CA PHE A 16 27.96 -7.90 4.20
C PHE A 16 29.05 -7.62 3.17
N SER A 17 30.26 -8.18 3.33
CA SER A 17 31.37 -7.99 2.39
C SER A 17 31.21 -8.75 1.06
N LYS A 18 30.33 -9.77 0.99
CA LYS A 18 30.08 -10.56 -0.22
C LYS A 18 28.77 -10.21 -0.94
N CYS A 19 27.88 -9.45 -0.29
CA CYS A 19 26.61 -9.06 -0.88
C CYS A 19 26.82 -7.94 -1.90
N LEU A 20 26.70 -8.27 -3.18
CA LEU A 20 26.82 -7.30 -4.28
C LEU A 20 25.51 -6.54 -4.53
N LEU A 21 24.38 -7.09 -4.11
CA LEU A 21 23.06 -6.49 -4.35
C LEU A 21 22.72 -5.48 -3.24
N LYS A 22 22.49 -4.22 -3.64
CA LYS A 22 22.17 -3.10 -2.73
C LYS A 22 20.71 -2.63 -2.83
N HIS A 23 19.85 -3.48 -3.40
CA HIS A 23 18.42 -3.22 -3.58
C HIS A 23 17.62 -4.54 -3.53
N PRO A 24 16.29 -4.49 -3.37
CA PRO A 24 15.46 -5.69 -3.44
C PRO A 24 15.59 -6.40 -4.82
N PRO A 25 15.62 -7.74 -4.87
CA PRO A 25 15.79 -8.51 -6.10
C PRO A 25 14.48 -8.57 -6.90
N GLY A 26 14.19 -7.50 -7.64
CA GLY A 26 12.99 -7.36 -8.44
C GLY A 26 13.09 -6.20 -9.42
N ASN A 27 12.00 -5.89 -10.11
CA ASN A 27 11.94 -4.77 -11.03
C ASN A 27 11.61 -3.49 -10.25
N GLU A 28 12.39 -2.43 -10.42
CA GLU A 28 12.00 -1.09 -9.96
C GLU A 28 10.86 -0.60 -10.86
N ILE A 29 9.64 -0.54 -10.30
CA ILE A 29 8.42 -0.16 -11.04
C ILE A 29 7.96 1.26 -10.73
N TYR A 30 8.56 1.90 -9.74
CA TYR A 30 8.28 3.28 -9.38
C TYR A 30 9.53 3.94 -8.80
N ARG A 31 9.77 5.19 -9.19
CA ARG A 31 10.80 6.04 -8.60
C ARG A 31 10.39 7.50 -8.62
N LYS A 32 10.41 8.15 -7.46
CA LYS A 32 10.24 9.61 -7.32
C LYS A 32 11.10 10.15 -6.19
N GLY A 33 12.07 11.00 -6.54
CA GLY A 33 13.03 11.52 -5.57
C GLY A 33 13.82 10.40 -4.92
N HIS A 34 13.72 10.28 -3.59
CA HIS A 34 14.41 9.27 -2.78
C HIS A 34 13.55 8.04 -2.46
N ILE A 35 12.38 7.88 -3.08
CA ILE A 35 11.47 6.75 -2.86
C ILE A 35 11.38 5.88 -4.11
N SER A 36 11.55 4.58 -3.94
CA SER A 36 11.36 3.57 -4.98
C SER A 36 10.50 2.40 -4.52
N PHE A 37 9.77 1.77 -5.45
CA PHE A 37 9.11 0.48 -5.24
C PHE A 37 9.66 -0.58 -6.18
N PHE A 38 9.91 -1.76 -5.60
CA PHE A 38 10.33 -2.96 -6.33
C PHE A 38 9.21 -4.00 -6.32
N GLU A 39 8.86 -4.50 -7.50
CA GLU A 39 7.99 -5.67 -7.67
C GLU A 39 8.85 -6.95 -7.67
N ILE A 40 8.55 -7.85 -6.75
CA ILE A 40 9.26 -9.11 -6.56
C ILE A 40 8.26 -10.27 -6.70
N ASP A 41 8.53 -11.17 -7.62
CA ASP A 41 7.81 -12.43 -7.76
C ASP A 41 8.33 -13.45 -6.74
N GLY A 42 7.47 -13.89 -5.82
CA GLY A 42 7.83 -14.82 -4.76
C GLY A 42 8.22 -16.22 -5.24
N ARG A 43 7.78 -16.64 -6.45
CA ARG A 43 8.24 -17.90 -7.09
C ARG A 43 9.68 -17.75 -7.62
N LYS A 44 10.02 -16.58 -8.17
CA LYS A 44 11.35 -16.32 -8.77
C LYS A 44 12.42 -16.00 -7.72
N ASN A 45 12.04 -15.32 -6.64
CA ASN A 45 12.95 -14.84 -5.59
C ASN A 45 12.61 -15.45 -4.22
N LYS A 46 12.41 -16.78 -4.18
CA LYS A 46 11.89 -17.52 -3.03
C LYS A 46 12.62 -17.23 -1.72
N ALA A 47 13.96 -17.30 -1.71
CA ALA A 47 14.75 -17.05 -0.50
C ALA A 47 14.56 -15.62 0.05
N TYR A 48 14.52 -14.60 -0.82
CA TYR A 48 14.29 -13.22 -0.39
C TYR A 48 12.86 -13.04 0.15
N ALA A 49 11.87 -13.57 -0.56
CA ALA A 49 10.47 -13.50 -0.14
C ALA A 49 10.22 -14.20 1.20
N GLN A 50 10.83 -15.38 1.42
CA GLN A 50 10.75 -16.11 2.69
C GLN A 50 11.40 -15.31 3.83
N ASN A 51 12.59 -14.74 3.59
CA ASN A 51 13.26 -13.89 4.59
C ASN A 51 12.41 -12.66 4.95
N LEU A 52 11.77 -12.03 3.96
CA LEU A 52 10.86 -10.91 4.18
C LEU A 52 9.63 -11.34 4.99
N CYS A 53 9.06 -12.51 4.70
CA CYS A 53 7.95 -13.08 5.45
C CYS A 53 8.32 -13.40 6.91
N LEU A 54 9.50 -13.98 7.14
CA LEU A 54 10.01 -14.28 8.48
C LEU A 54 10.24 -12.99 9.28
N LEU A 55 10.84 -11.97 8.65
CA LEU A 55 10.99 -10.64 9.26
C LEU A 55 9.63 -10.04 9.62
N ALA A 56 8.65 -10.14 8.73
CA ALA A 56 7.32 -9.59 8.95
C ALA A 56 6.56 -10.30 10.06
N LYS A 57 6.74 -11.63 10.20
CA LYS A 57 6.08 -12.44 11.24
C LYS A 57 6.44 -11.99 12.66
N LEU A 58 7.59 -11.35 12.85
CA LEU A 58 7.99 -10.75 14.12
C LEU A 58 7.10 -9.57 14.55
N PHE A 59 6.37 -8.96 13.60
CA PHE A 59 5.57 -7.76 13.83
C PHE A 59 4.10 -7.93 13.43
N LEU A 60 3.73 -9.08 12.84
CA LEU A 60 2.39 -9.40 12.39
C LEU A 60 1.92 -10.72 13.01
N ASP A 61 0.99 -10.62 13.96
CA ASP A 61 0.51 -11.77 14.73
C ASP A 61 -0.22 -12.78 13.84
N HIS A 62 -1.08 -12.30 12.94
CA HIS A 62 -1.93 -13.11 12.08
C HIS A 62 -1.28 -13.58 10.77
N LYS A 63 0.04 -13.43 10.59
CA LYS A 63 0.71 -13.93 9.38
C LYS A 63 0.89 -15.44 9.46
N THR A 64 0.16 -16.18 8.62
CA THR A 64 0.14 -17.65 8.60
C THR A 64 1.03 -18.25 7.50
N LEU A 65 1.13 -17.59 6.35
CA LEU A 65 1.93 -18.04 5.20
C LEU A 65 3.28 -17.32 5.14
N TYR A 66 4.37 -18.07 5.35
CA TYR A 66 5.73 -17.55 5.30
C TYR A 66 6.74 -18.42 4.54
N TYR A 67 6.43 -19.69 4.26
CA TYR A 67 7.27 -20.58 3.43
C TYR A 67 6.79 -20.71 1.99
N ASP A 68 5.48 -20.74 1.78
CA ASP A 68 4.90 -20.76 0.43
C ASP A 68 4.71 -19.33 -0.08
N THR A 69 5.70 -18.86 -0.83
CA THR A 69 5.73 -17.50 -1.39
C THR A 69 5.35 -17.48 -2.87
N ASP A 70 5.21 -18.64 -3.50
CA ASP A 70 4.94 -18.79 -4.91
C ASP A 70 3.66 -18.08 -5.39
N PRO A 71 2.53 -18.07 -4.64
CA PRO A 71 1.31 -17.39 -5.09
C PRO A 71 1.34 -15.87 -4.90
N PHE A 72 2.41 -15.30 -4.34
CA PHE A 72 2.46 -13.88 -3.98
C PHE A 72 3.41 -13.05 -4.84
N LEU A 73 3.01 -11.79 -5.04
CA LEU A 73 3.88 -10.68 -5.40
C LEU A 73 4.18 -9.86 -4.15
N PHE A 74 5.38 -9.30 -4.08
CA PHE A 74 5.82 -8.43 -3.01
C PHE A 74 6.24 -7.07 -3.58
N TYR A 75 5.69 -6.00 -3.03
CA TYR A 75 5.98 -4.62 -3.41
C TYR A 75 6.77 -3.95 -2.30
N CYS A 76 8.09 -3.90 -2.46
CA CYS A 76 9.02 -3.39 -1.45
C CYS A 76 9.31 -1.91 -1.69
N MET A 77 8.97 -1.07 -0.71
CA MET A 77 9.30 0.34 -0.72
C MET A 77 10.66 0.57 -0.09
N CYS A 78 11.49 1.39 -0.74
CA CYS A 78 12.81 1.75 -0.28
C CYS A 78 12.99 3.28 -0.20
N GLU A 79 13.73 3.73 0.81
CA GLU A 79 14.44 5.01 0.78
C GLU A 79 15.79 4.83 0.09
N ILE A 80 16.21 5.80 -0.72
CA ILE A 80 17.47 5.78 -1.45
C ILE A 80 18.43 6.81 -0.86
N ASP A 81 19.65 6.39 -0.56
CA ASP A 81 20.76 7.27 -0.21
C ASP A 81 22.05 6.90 -0.96
N ILE A 82 23.17 7.53 -0.60
CA ILE A 82 24.48 7.25 -1.21
C ILE A 82 24.99 5.82 -1.01
N LYS A 83 24.44 5.08 -0.02
CA LYS A 83 24.83 3.71 0.31
C LYS A 83 23.99 2.68 -0.43
N GLY A 84 22.80 3.04 -0.90
CA GLY A 84 21.93 2.19 -1.73
C GLY A 84 20.46 2.34 -1.38
N TYR A 85 19.72 1.24 -1.48
CA TYR A 85 18.29 1.17 -1.22
C TYR A 85 18.03 0.51 0.12
N HIS A 86 17.32 1.24 1.00
CA HIS A 86 16.98 0.79 2.35
C HIS A 86 15.50 0.48 2.40
N ILE A 87 15.16 -0.80 2.57
CA ILE A 87 13.76 -1.20 2.73
C ILE A 87 13.16 -0.51 3.96
N VAL A 88 12.02 0.15 3.75
CA VAL A 88 11.27 0.83 4.83
C VAL A 88 9.95 0.14 5.13
N GLY A 89 9.44 -0.64 4.17
CA GLY A 89 8.22 -1.41 4.30
C GLY A 89 7.87 -2.13 3.01
N TYR A 90 6.84 -2.96 3.07
CA TYR A 90 6.33 -3.66 1.90
C TYR A 90 4.84 -3.98 2.07
N PHE A 91 4.19 -4.36 0.97
CA PHE A 91 2.98 -5.17 1.02
C PHE A 91 3.09 -6.37 0.08
N SER A 92 2.40 -7.45 0.40
CA SER A 92 2.22 -8.60 -0.50
C SER A 92 0.82 -8.59 -1.10
N LYS A 93 0.70 -9.15 -2.30
CA LYS A 93 -0.56 -9.30 -3.05
C LYS A 93 -0.60 -10.69 -3.66
N GLU A 94 -1.72 -11.38 -3.55
CA GLU A 94 -1.92 -12.64 -4.27
C GLU A 94 -1.91 -12.37 -5.77
N LYS A 95 -1.30 -13.27 -6.54
CA LYS A 95 -1.33 -13.21 -8.01
C LYS A 95 -2.76 -13.35 -8.53
N GLU A 96 -3.54 -14.18 -7.84
CA GLU A 96 -4.95 -14.43 -8.10
C GLU A 96 -5.67 -14.47 -6.74
N SER A 97 -6.55 -13.49 -6.48
CA SER A 97 -7.33 -13.44 -5.25
C SER A 97 -8.81 -13.62 -5.60
N SER A 98 -9.47 -14.62 -5.01
CA SER A 98 -10.91 -14.86 -5.24
C SER A 98 -11.78 -13.75 -4.68
N GLU A 99 -11.30 -13.07 -3.65
CA GLU A 99 -11.99 -11.99 -2.94
C GLU A 99 -11.57 -10.60 -3.44
N ASP A 100 -10.84 -10.49 -4.54
CA ASP A 100 -10.27 -9.23 -5.05
C ASP A 100 -9.53 -8.43 -3.97
N TYR A 101 -8.74 -9.12 -3.13
CA TYR A 101 -7.86 -8.43 -2.20
C TYR A 101 -6.67 -7.83 -2.95
N ASN A 102 -6.46 -6.52 -2.81
CA ASN A 102 -5.32 -5.84 -3.42
C ASN A 102 -4.08 -5.83 -2.50
N VAL A 103 -4.27 -6.24 -1.24
CA VAL A 103 -3.22 -6.39 -0.22
C VAL A 103 -3.54 -7.60 0.65
N ALA A 104 -2.59 -8.53 0.77
CA ALA A 104 -2.65 -9.67 1.70
C ALA A 104 -1.97 -9.35 3.04
N CYS A 105 -0.76 -8.80 2.99
CA CYS A 105 -0.05 -8.31 4.18
C CYS A 105 0.58 -6.95 3.88
N ILE A 106 0.63 -6.06 4.86
CA ILE A 106 1.28 -4.76 4.75
C ILE A 106 2.05 -4.46 6.03
N LEU A 107 3.28 -3.95 5.87
CA LEU A 107 4.15 -3.63 6.98
C LEU A 107 5.03 -2.42 6.66
N SER A 108 5.01 -1.44 7.55
CA SER A 108 6.13 -0.50 7.70
C SER A 108 7.04 -1.00 8.82
N LEU A 109 8.33 -1.14 8.54
CA LEU A 109 9.29 -1.61 9.53
C LEU A 109 9.33 -0.67 10.74
N PRO A 110 9.49 -1.17 11.98
CA PRO A 110 9.34 -0.37 13.19
C PRO A 110 10.11 0.97 13.22
N PRO A 111 11.38 1.06 12.77
CA PRO A 111 12.13 2.34 12.76
C PRO A 111 11.56 3.41 11.79
N TYR A 112 10.67 3.00 10.90
CA TYR A 112 10.08 3.83 9.85
C TYR A 112 8.57 4.07 10.07
N GLN A 113 7.99 3.56 11.16
CA GLN A 113 6.60 3.82 11.50
C GLN A 113 6.37 5.30 11.85
N ARG A 114 5.11 5.74 11.70
CA ARG A 114 4.66 7.14 11.95
C ARG A 114 5.34 8.22 11.10
N LYS A 115 6.12 7.85 10.07
CA LYS A 115 6.73 8.77 9.08
C LYS A 115 5.89 8.98 7.81
N GLY A 116 4.71 8.37 7.72
CA GLY A 116 3.82 8.45 6.55
C GLY A 116 3.93 7.27 5.57
N TYR A 117 4.93 6.40 5.74
CA TYR A 117 5.18 5.25 4.86
C TYR A 117 4.03 4.25 4.77
N GLY A 118 3.33 3.97 5.87
CA GLY A 118 2.15 3.11 5.83
C GLY A 118 1.08 3.62 4.87
N LYS A 119 0.85 4.94 4.85
CA LYS A 119 -0.12 5.56 3.93
C LYS A 119 0.36 5.54 2.48
N LEU A 120 1.67 5.66 2.24
CA LEU A 120 2.24 5.52 0.88
C LEU A 120 2.13 4.09 0.35
N LEU A 121 2.36 3.08 1.19
CA LEU A 121 2.17 1.67 0.82
C LEU A 121 0.70 1.39 0.42
N ILE A 122 -0.26 1.90 1.20
CA ILE A 122 -1.70 1.79 0.89
C ILE A 122 -2.03 2.55 -0.41
N GLU A 123 -1.55 3.79 -0.56
CA GLU A 123 -1.79 4.56 -1.78
C GLU A 123 -1.25 3.84 -3.02
N PHE A 124 -0.04 3.28 -2.93
CA PHE A 124 0.58 2.53 -4.00
C PHE A 124 -0.22 1.26 -4.37
N SER A 125 -0.76 0.53 -3.39
CA SER A 125 -1.58 -0.65 -3.68
C SER A 125 -2.86 -0.30 -4.45
N TYR A 126 -3.45 0.87 -4.17
CA TYR A 126 -4.60 1.36 -4.93
C TYR A 126 -4.22 1.90 -6.32
N GLU A 127 -3.05 2.51 -6.49
CA GLU A 127 -2.56 2.89 -7.83
C GLU A 127 -2.38 1.65 -8.74
N LEU A 128 -1.93 0.52 -8.18
CA LEU A 128 -1.90 -0.74 -8.92
C LEU A 128 -3.31 -1.21 -9.31
N SER A 129 -4.27 -1.15 -8.38
CA SER A 129 -5.68 -1.50 -8.67
C SER A 129 -6.28 -0.61 -9.77
N LYS A 130 -5.96 0.69 -9.78
CA LYS A 130 -6.36 1.61 -10.86
C LYS A 130 -5.76 1.21 -12.21
N CYS A 131 -4.47 0.86 -12.24
CA CYS A 131 -3.82 0.36 -13.45
C CYS A 131 -4.44 -0.96 -13.96
N GLU A 132 -4.98 -1.78 -13.06
CA GLU A 132 -5.69 -3.02 -13.40
C GLU A 132 -7.15 -2.79 -13.85
N GLY A 133 -7.69 -1.58 -13.66
CA GLY A 133 -9.11 -1.31 -13.88
C GLY A 133 -10.02 -2.07 -12.92
N LYS A 134 -9.54 -2.38 -11.71
CA LYS A 134 -10.26 -3.15 -10.70
C LYS A 134 -10.41 -2.36 -9.39
N THR A 135 -11.40 -2.75 -8.60
CA THR A 135 -11.51 -2.31 -7.20
C THR A 135 -10.84 -3.32 -6.28
N GLY A 136 -10.47 -2.89 -5.07
CA GLY A 136 -9.79 -3.75 -4.11
C GLY A 136 -9.97 -3.31 -2.67
N SER A 137 -9.74 -4.26 -1.76
CA SER A 137 -9.76 -4.08 -0.31
C SER A 137 -8.58 -4.87 0.29
N PRO A 138 -8.07 -4.52 1.47
CA PRO A 138 -7.13 -5.38 2.17
C PRO A 138 -7.80 -6.67 2.67
N GLU A 139 -7.01 -7.74 2.77
CA GLU A 139 -7.38 -8.98 3.43
C GLU A 139 -7.77 -8.73 4.90
N LYS A 140 -8.75 -9.50 5.39
CA LYS A 140 -9.32 -9.40 6.74
C LYS A 140 -8.99 -10.66 7.55
N PRO A 141 -8.79 -10.54 8.88
CA PRO A 141 -8.85 -9.33 9.69
C PRO A 141 -7.59 -8.45 9.58
N LEU A 142 -7.78 -7.13 9.62
CA LEU A 142 -6.68 -6.17 9.75
C LEU A 142 -6.19 -6.09 11.21
N SER A 143 -4.91 -5.78 11.41
CA SER A 143 -4.42 -5.33 12.72
C SER A 143 -5.00 -3.96 13.07
N ASP A 144 -5.05 -3.61 14.36
CA ASP A 144 -5.58 -2.30 14.82
C ASP A 144 -4.88 -1.12 14.13
N LEU A 145 -3.55 -1.19 14.02
CA LEU A 145 -2.75 -0.17 13.33
C LEU A 145 -3.04 -0.15 11.82
N GLY A 146 -3.26 -1.32 11.21
CA GLY A 146 -3.69 -1.44 9.82
C GLY A 146 -5.04 -0.79 9.60
N LEU A 147 -6.04 -1.12 10.40
CA LEU A 147 -7.40 -0.59 10.32
C LEU A 147 -7.42 0.95 10.46
N LEU A 148 -6.69 1.50 11.44
CA LEU A 148 -6.56 2.95 11.60
C LEU A 148 -5.91 3.62 10.37
N SER A 149 -4.90 2.97 9.78
CA SER A 149 -4.21 3.48 8.60
C SER A 149 -5.11 3.49 7.36
N TYR A 150 -5.86 2.40 7.13
CA TYR A 150 -6.83 2.31 6.03
C TYR A 150 -7.99 3.29 6.19
N ARG A 151 -8.61 3.38 7.38
CA ARG A 151 -9.66 4.38 7.66
C ARG A 151 -9.17 5.80 7.40
N SER A 152 -7.96 6.13 7.84
CA SER A 152 -7.33 7.44 7.60
C SER A 152 -7.06 7.69 6.11
N TYR A 153 -6.64 6.68 5.36
CA TYR A 153 -6.44 6.80 3.91
C TYR A 153 -7.76 6.98 3.17
N TRP A 154 -8.74 6.07 3.36
CA TRP A 154 -10.05 6.13 2.70
C TRP A 154 -10.78 7.44 2.98
N SER A 155 -10.80 7.89 4.24
CA SER A 155 -11.43 9.16 4.60
C SER A 155 -10.82 10.33 3.84
N GLN A 156 -9.49 10.38 3.74
CA GLN A 156 -8.81 11.46 3.01
C GLN A 156 -9.06 11.40 1.52
N THR A 157 -8.97 10.21 0.92
CA THR A 157 -9.18 10.02 -0.52
C THR A 157 -10.61 10.35 -0.94
N ILE A 158 -11.61 9.92 -0.16
CA ILE A 158 -13.02 10.21 -0.45
C ILE A 158 -13.31 11.71 -0.26
N LEU A 159 -12.82 12.33 0.82
CA LEU A 159 -12.96 13.78 1.01
C LEU A 159 -12.27 14.59 -0.09
N GLU A 160 -11.12 14.15 -0.58
CA GLU A 160 -10.40 14.81 -1.69
C GLU A 160 -11.29 14.87 -2.95
N ILE A 161 -12.00 13.79 -3.26
CA ILE A 161 -12.96 13.74 -4.37
C ILE A 161 -14.12 14.69 -4.09
N LEU A 162 -14.79 14.55 -2.94
CA LEU A 162 -15.99 15.32 -2.62
C LEU A 162 -15.74 16.83 -2.62
N ILE A 163 -14.58 17.27 -2.12
CA ILE A 163 -14.16 18.68 -2.09
C ILE A 163 -13.78 19.18 -3.50
N GLY A 164 -13.23 18.30 -4.33
CA GLY A 164 -12.83 18.61 -5.70
C GLY A 164 -13.99 18.70 -6.71
N LEU A 165 -15.20 18.26 -6.33
CA LEU A 165 -16.38 18.33 -7.20
C LEU A 165 -16.76 19.79 -7.46
N LYS A 166 -16.83 20.14 -8.74
CA LYS A 166 -17.34 21.44 -9.18
C LYS A 166 -18.86 21.34 -9.36
N PRO A 167 -19.62 22.40 -9.06
CA PRO A 167 -21.01 22.50 -9.48
C PRO A 167 -21.10 22.30 -11.00
N THR A 168 -22.03 21.47 -11.45
CA THR A 168 -22.45 21.45 -12.86
C THR A 168 -23.08 22.80 -13.20
N GLU A 169 -22.97 23.24 -14.45
CA GLU A 169 -23.50 24.53 -14.91
C GLU A 169 -24.93 24.77 -14.38
N GLY A 170 -25.14 25.85 -13.61
CA GLY A 170 -26.47 26.19 -13.06
C GLY A 170 -26.59 26.31 -11.53
N ASN A 171 -25.50 26.45 -10.77
CA ASN A 171 -25.56 26.61 -9.30
C ASN A 171 -26.14 25.39 -8.56
N GLU A 172 -26.18 24.22 -9.21
CA GLU A 172 -26.66 22.98 -8.62
C GLU A 172 -25.60 22.33 -7.71
N THR A 173 -26.06 21.66 -6.65
CA THR A 173 -25.19 20.88 -5.77
C THR A 173 -24.53 19.75 -6.56
N PRO A 174 -23.20 19.57 -6.49
CA PRO A 174 -22.54 18.49 -7.22
C PRO A 174 -23.06 17.12 -6.77
N ILE A 175 -23.36 16.26 -7.74
CA ILE A 175 -23.87 14.91 -7.51
C ILE A 175 -22.76 13.92 -7.83
N ILE A 176 -22.51 12.97 -6.93
CA ILE A 176 -21.65 11.82 -7.15
C ILE A 176 -22.25 10.58 -6.51
N THR A 177 -22.16 9.46 -7.20
CA THR A 177 -22.65 8.16 -6.75
C THR A 177 -21.55 7.37 -6.03
N ILE A 178 -21.95 6.40 -5.21
CA ILE A 178 -21.01 5.45 -4.57
C ILE A 178 -20.19 4.70 -5.62
N ASN A 179 -20.79 4.38 -6.78
CA ASN A 179 -20.12 3.69 -7.88
C ASN A 179 -19.00 4.57 -8.47
N GLU A 180 -19.27 5.85 -8.74
CA GLU A 180 -18.25 6.78 -9.27
C GLU A 180 -17.10 6.98 -8.29
N ILE A 181 -17.37 7.10 -6.97
CA ILE A 181 -16.30 7.15 -5.96
C ILE A 181 -15.46 5.86 -6.01
N SER A 182 -16.11 4.70 -6.11
CA SER A 182 -15.43 3.41 -6.18
C SER A 182 -14.56 3.28 -7.43
N GLU A 183 -15.04 3.74 -8.59
CA GLU A 183 -14.31 3.73 -9.87
C GLU A 183 -13.12 4.70 -9.87
N LEU A 184 -13.30 5.92 -9.35
CA LEU A 184 -12.24 6.93 -9.28
C LEU A 184 -11.11 6.55 -8.31
N THR A 185 -11.42 5.77 -7.27
CA THR A 185 -10.47 5.45 -6.20
C THR A 185 -9.94 4.03 -6.24
N SER A 186 -10.59 3.13 -6.98
CA SER A 186 -10.44 1.67 -6.87
C SER A 186 -10.75 1.10 -5.48
N ILE A 187 -11.39 1.86 -4.59
CA ILE A 187 -11.87 1.35 -3.30
C ILE A 187 -13.17 0.56 -3.53
N LYS A 188 -13.32 -0.61 -2.90
CA LYS A 188 -14.57 -1.38 -2.96
C LYS A 188 -15.76 -0.58 -2.43
N LYS A 189 -16.96 -0.81 -2.97
CA LYS A 189 -18.17 -0.05 -2.63
C LYS A 189 -18.51 -0.17 -1.14
N GLU A 190 -18.29 -1.34 -0.56
CA GLU A 190 -18.54 -1.61 0.86
C GLU A 190 -17.66 -0.73 1.75
N ASP A 191 -16.38 -0.55 1.38
CA ASP A 191 -15.44 0.29 2.12
C ASP A 191 -15.74 1.79 1.92
N VAL A 192 -16.23 2.18 0.73
CA VAL A 192 -16.74 3.54 0.48
C VAL A 192 -17.95 3.84 1.37
N ILE A 193 -18.95 2.95 1.38
CA ILE A 193 -20.16 3.09 2.21
C ILE A 193 -19.78 3.17 3.68
N SER A 194 -18.95 2.23 4.16
CA SER A 194 -18.51 2.20 5.56
C SER A 194 -17.76 3.49 5.94
N THR A 195 -16.95 4.03 5.04
CA THR A 195 -16.21 5.28 5.29
C THR A 195 -17.15 6.49 5.32
N LEU A 196 -18.11 6.59 4.39
CA LEU A 196 -19.11 7.67 4.38
C LEU A 196 -19.99 7.64 5.64
N GLN A 197 -20.37 6.44 6.11
CA GLN A 197 -21.09 6.25 7.37
C GLN A 197 -20.23 6.68 8.56
N HIS A 198 -18.95 6.28 8.61
CA HIS A 198 -18.04 6.66 9.69
C HIS A 198 -17.81 8.17 9.77
N LEU A 199 -17.83 8.86 8.63
CA LEU A 199 -17.70 10.32 8.55
C LEU A 199 -19.04 11.06 8.74
N ASN A 200 -20.16 10.35 8.94
CA ASN A 200 -21.53 10.91 8.98
C ASN A 200 -21.89 11.73 7.73
N LEU A 201 -21.36 11.34 6.56
CA LEU A 201 -21.59 12.06 5.30
C LEU A 201 -22.80 11.54 4.54
N ILE A 202 -23.24 10.30 4.79
CA ILE A 202 -24.35 9.68 4.06
C ILE A 202 -25.63 9.69 4.90
N ASN A 203 -26.67 10.32 4.36
CA ASN A 203 -28.01 10.38 4.96
C ASN A 203 -29.03 9.73 4.04
N TYR A 204 -30.06 9.09 4.60
CA TYR A 204 -31.16 8.54 3.82
C TYR A 204 -32.34 9.51 3.83
N TYR A 205 -32.72 10.04 2.67
CA TYR A 205 -33.79 11.01 2.53
C TYR A 205 -34.68 10.65 1.33
N LYS A 206 -36.00 10.55 1.57
CA LYS A 206 -37.02 10.23 0.54
C LYS A 206 -36.68 9.03 -0.36
N GLY A 207 -36.12 7.97 0.20
CA GLY A 207 -35.80 6.76 -0.56
C GLY A 207 -34.42 6.76 -1.23
N GLN A 208 -33.62 7.82 -1.04
CA GLN A 208 -32.30 7.98 -1.67
C GLN A 208 -31.21 8.27 -0.63
N TYR A 209 -30.00 7.82 -0.91
CA TYR A 209 -28.81 8.22 -0.14
C TYR A 209 -28.28 9.55 -0.67
N ILE A 210 -28.15 10.54 0.21
CA ILE A 210 -27.56 11.85 -0.09
C ILE A 210 -26.23 12.01 0.65
N VAL A 211 -25.25 12.62 0.01
CA VAL A 211 -23.95 12.95 0.62
C VAL A 211 -23.96 14.42 1.01
N THR A 212 -23.69 14.72 2.29
CA THR A 212 -23.66 16.10 2.82
C THR A 212 -22.27 16.44 3.34
N LEU A 213 -21.65 17.48 2.81
CA LEU A 213 -20.31 17.91 3.23
C LEU A 213 -20.37 19.19 4.06
N ALA A 214 -20.19 19.05 5.37
CA ALA A 214 -20.00 20.17 6.31
C ALA A 214 -18.59 20.78 6.23
N LYS A 215 -18.48 22.07 6.61
CA LYS A 215 -17.21 22.83 6.67
C LYS A 215 -16.14 22.15 7.53
N GLU A 216 -16.53 21.50 8.62
CA GLU A 216 -15.61 20.77 9.50
C GLU A 216 -14.83 19.66 8.77
N HIS A 217 -15.46 18.96 7.83
CA HIS A 217 -14.79 17.95 7.02
C HIS A 217 -13.76 18.57 6.09
N MET A 218 -14.04 19.76 5.53
CA MET A 218 -13.09 20.51 4.71
C MET A 218 -11.88 20.95 5.54
N ASP A 219 -12.12 21.50 6.73
CA ASP A 219 -11.04 21.95 7.62
C ASP A 219 -10.15 20.78 8.07
N THR A 220 -10.75 19.64 8.37
CA THR A 220 -10.04 18.40 8.73
C THR A 220 -9.21 17.90 7.56
N HIS A 221 -9.78 17.88 6.36
CA HIS A 221 -9.08 17.49 5.13
C HIS A 221 -7.88 18.42 4.84
N ASN A 222 -8.07 19.74 4.94
CA ASN A 222 -7.02 20.73 4.70
C ASN A 222 -5.86 20.59 5.69
N LYS A 223 -6.15 20.41 6.98
CA LYS A 223 -5.11 20.15 8.01
C LYS A 223 -4.34 18.86 7.72
N ALA A 224 -5.01 17.83 7.22
CA ALA A 224 -4.37 16.58 6.86
C ALA A 224 -3.47 16.72 5.61
N LEU A 225 -3.91 17.46 4.59
CA LEU A 225 -3.13 17.74 3.39
C LEU A 225 -1.83 18.49 3.72
N GLN A 226 -1.89 19.51 4.59
CA GLN A 226 -0.70 20.26 5.02
C GLN A 226 0.36 19.38 5.68
N LYS A 227 -0.06 18.31 6.38
CA LYS A 227 0.86 17.35 7.02
C LYS A 227 1.39 16.30 6.05
N ARG A 228 0.71 16.07 4.92
CA ARG A 228 1.03 14.99 3.98
C ARG A 228 2.10 15.43 2.99
N LYS A 229 3.36 15.24 3.38
CA LYS A 229 4.53 15.67 2.59
C LYS A 229 4.82 14.83 1.34
N ILE A 230 4.37 13.57 1.33
CA ILE A 230 4.69 12.62 0.26
C ILE A 230 3.39 11.96 -0.22
N ARG A 231 3.23 11.87 -1.54
CA ARG A 231 2.15 11.20 -2.27
C ARG A 231 2.76 10.34 -3.38
N ILE A 232 2.10 9.24 -3.72
CA ILE A 232 2.39 8.53 -4.96
C ILE A 232 2.00 9.42 -6.15
N ASP A 233 2.80 9.33 -7.21
CA ASP A 233 2.60 10.05 -8.46
C ASP A 233 2.44 9.01 -9.56
N SER A 234 1.23 8.86 -10.09
CA SER A 234 0.93 7.83 -11.08
C SER A 234 1.80 7.94 -12.34
N LYS A 235 2.33 9.12 -12.66
CA LYS A 235 3.24 9.32 -13.81
C LYS A 235 4.61 8.67 -13.61
N CYS A 236 5.01 8.42 -12.36
CA CYS A 236 6.26 7.75 -12.02
C CYS A 236 6.07 6.22 -11.87
N LEU A 237 4.86 5.69 -12.03
CA LEU A 237 4.57 4.26 -12.01
C LEU A 237 4.73 3.68 -13.41
N HIS A 238 5.77 2.87 -13.60
CA HIS A 238 6.08 2.16 -14.83
C HIS A 238 5.74 0.68 -14.64
N TRP A 239 4.44 0.36 -14.75
CA TRP A 239 3.93 -0.97 -14.48
C TRP A 239 2.81 -1.35 -15.45
N GLN A 240 2.70 -2.64 -15.75
CA GLN A 240 1.63 -3.19 -16.57
C GLN A 240 1.05 -4.45 -15.88
N PRO A 241 -0.28 -4.61 -15.88
CA PRO A 241 -0.93 -5.82 -15.36
C PRO A 241 -0.41 -7.09 -16.03
N LYS A 242 -0.23 -8.13 -15.24
CA LYS A 242 0.15 -9.47 -15.72
C LYS A 242 -1.03 -10.41 -15.58
N ASP A 243 -1.31 -11.16 -16.63
CA ASP A 243 -2.26 -12.26 -16.60
C ASP A 243 -1.59 -13.50 -16.01
N TRP A 244 -1.92 -13.82 -14.75
CA TRP A 244 -1.36 -14.96 -14.02
C TRP A 244 -2.06 -16.29 -14.35
N SER A 245 -3.30 -16.24 -14.85
CA SER A 245 -4.12 -17.42 -15.18
C SER A 245 -3.51 -18.27 -16.30
N LYS A 246 -2.76 -17.63 -17.20
CA LYS A 246 -2.11 -18.29 -18.34
C LYS A 246 -0.75 -18.90 -18.01
N ARG A 247 -0.17 -18.62 -16.84
CA ARG A 247 1.20 -19.04 -16.48
C ARG A 247 1.27 -20.38 -15.72
N GLY A 248 0.14 -21.01 -15.41
CA GLY A 248 0.07 -22.32 -14.74
C GLY A 248 0.38 -23.53 -15.63
N LYS A 249 0.77 -23.35 -16.90
CA LYS A 249 0.97 -24.45 -17.87
C LYS A 249 2.43 -24.82 -18.20
N TRP A 250 3.41 -24.34 -17.42
CA TRP A 250 4.83 -24.68 -17.64
C TRP A 250 5.59 -24.94 -16.34
#